data_AF-A0AAU0K825-F1
#
_entry.id   AF-A0AAU0K825-F1
#
_cell.length_a   1.000
_cell.length_b   1.000
_cell.length_c   1.000
_cell.angle_alpha   90.00
_cell.angle_beta   90.00
_cell.angle_gamma   90.00
#
_symmetry.space_group_name_H-M   'P 1'
#
loop_
_entity.id
_entity.type
_entity.pdbx_description
1 polymer ?
#
loop_
_entity_poly.entity_id
_entity_poly.type
_entity_poly.pdbx_seq_one_letter_code
_entity_poly.pdbx_strand_id
1 'polypeptide(L)'
;MCPDFKEEVCPQLSVPPYVCNGCPNRHRCTLKKRIYSAKSANDSYEKTLHEAREGFNISDAELADIDSFFSPLIKQGQSLYHIIRNNRDTVPCSESTARRLLLSGILEARKIDLPRAVRFKKRKGKRNNMKVDKKCREGRTYNDFLSFSEKHPDMLITEIDSVVGTTGGKVLLTVILRNCNFMLAF
;
A
#
# COMPACT_ATOMS: atom_id res chain seq x y z
N MET A 1 -40.41 -4.64 31.42
CA MET A 1 -39.71 -3.53 32.10
C MET A 1 -40.58 -3.04 33.24
N CYS A 2 -40.02 -2.74 34.41
CA CYS A 2 -40.78 -2.25 35.56
C CYS A 2 -41.11 -0.75 35.37
N PRO A 3 -42.40 -0.35 35.40
CA PRO A 3 -42.80 1.05 35.20
C PRO A 3 -42.36 1.98 36.35
N ASP A 4 -42.07 1.44 37.53
CA ASP A 4 -41.66 2.21 38.71
C ASP A 4 -40.14 2.37 38.84
N PHE A 5 -39.36 1.76 37.95
CA PHE A 5 -37.90 1.84 38.03
C PHE A 5 -37.42 3.26 37.68
N LYS A 6 -36.80 3.93 38.66
CA LYS A 6 -36.06 5.18 38.46
C LYS A 6 -34.58 4.91 38.65
N GLU A 7 -33.79 5.11 37.59
CA GLU A 7 -32.33 4.95 37.67
C GLU A 7 -31.73 6.05 38.56
N GLU A 8 -31.07 5.66 39.65
CA GLU A 8 -30.27 6.59 40.45
C GLU A 8 -28.98 6.93 39.71
N VAL A 9 -28.78 8.23 39.45
CA VAL A 9 -27.59 8.75 38.77
C VAL A 9 -26.67 9.43 39.78
N CYS A 10 -25.38 9.15 39.69
CA CYS A 10 -24.39 9.74 40.58
C CYS A 10 -24.31 11.28 40.37
N PRO A 11 -24.45 12.11 41.42
CA PRO A 11 -24.35 13.57 41.30
C PRO A 11 -22.97 14.04 40.81
N GLN A 12 -21.91 13.27 41.07
CA GLN A 12 -20.56 13.58 40.58
C GLN A 12 -20.44 13.49 39.04
N LEU A 13 -21.40 12.84 38.37
CA LEU A 13 -21.44 12.76 36.91
C LEU A 13 -22.20 13.94 36.26
N SER A 14 -22.81 14.83 37.04
CA SER A 14 -23.42 16.06 36.51
C SER A 14 -22.44 17.23 36.44
N VAL A 15 -21.19 17.04 36.90
CA VAL A 15 -20.12 18.05 36.88
C VAL A 15 -18.87 17.51 36.19
N PRO A 16 -18.04 18.37 35.58
CA PRO A 16 -16.78 17.96 34.98
C PRO A 16 -15.90 17.20 35.98
N PRO A 17 -15.20 16.13 35.58
CA PRO A 17 -14.99 15.65 34.21
C PRO A 17 -16.06 14.67 33.68
N TYR A 18 -17.22 14.56 34.33
CA TYR A 18 -18.35 13.68 33.95
C TYR A 18 -18.02 12.18 33.86
N VAL A 19 -16.89 11.76 34.44
CA VAL A 19 -16.38 10.39 34.37
C VAL A 19 -15.86 9.92 35.73
N CYS A 20 -15.98 8.62 35.97
CA CYS A 20 -15.61 7.96 37.21
C CYS A 20 -14.13 7.59 37.29
N ASN A 21 -13.30 7.92 36.28
CA ASN A 21 -11.91 7.45 36.18
C ASN A 21 -11.09 7.76 37.44
N GLY A 22 -11.25 8.95 38.01
CA GLY A 22 -10.58 9.40 39.24
C GLY A 22 -11.44 9.33 40.50
N CYS A 23 -12.61 8.68 40.46
CA CYS A 23 -13.50 8.62 41.63
C CYS A 23 -12.88 7.75 42.74
N PRO A 24 -12.67 8.26 43.96
CA PRO A 24 -12.04 7.50 45.05
C PRO A 24 -12.90 6.31 45.51
N ASN A 25 -14.23 6.45 45.41
CA ASN A 25 -15.18 5.41 45.80
C ASN A 25 -15.57 4.48 44.65
N ARG A 26 -14.87 4.52 43.51
CA ARG A 26 -15.23 3.76 42.29
C ARG A 26 -15.41 2.26 42.52
N HIS A 27 -14.59 1.65 43.39
CA HIS A 27 -14.65 0.22 43.67
C HIS A 27 -15.85 -0.18 44.53
N ARG A 28 -16.33 0.73 45.39
CA ARG A 28 -17.47 0.50 46.30
C ARG A 28 -18.79 1.02 45.74
N CYS A 29 -18.75 1.90 44.75
CA CYS A 29 -19.93 2.48 44.12
C CYS A 29 -20.69 1.44 43.31
N THR A 30 -21.99 1.30 43.60
CA THR A 30 -22.96 0.41 42.94
C THR A 30 -23.69 1.10 41.78
N LEU A 31 -23.65 2.43 41.70
CA LEU A 31 -24.26 3.21 40.63
C LEU A 31 -23.56 2.96 39.28
N LYS A 32 -24.28 3.18 38.18
CA LYS A 32 -23.76 3.03 36.81
C LYS A 32 -22.55 3.93 36.59
N LYS A 33 -21.41 3.33 36.26
CA LYS A 33 -20.14 4.03 36.08
C LYS A 33 -20.02 4.55 34.66
N ARG A 34 -19.53 5.78 34.50
CA ARG A 34 -19.09 6.33 33.21
C ARG A 34 -17.57 6.35 33.19
N ILE A 35 -16.95 5.50 32.38
CA ILE A 35 -15.48 5.40 32.33
C ILE A 35 -15.04 5.88 30.96
N TYR A 36 -14.17 6.89 30.93
CA TYR A 36 -13.47 7.28 29.72
C TYR A 36 -12.35 6.29 29.41
N SER A 37 -12.27 5.86 28.16
CA SER A 37 -11.20 5.04 27.61
C SER A 37 -10.66 5.74 26.39
N ALA A 38 -9.40 6.18 26.45
CA ALA A 38 -8.76 6.88 25.33
C ALA A 38 -8.73 6.03 24.06
N LYS A 39 -8.50 4.72 24.21
CA LYS A 39 -8.55 3.77 23.08
C LYS A 39 -9.93 3.72 22.44
N SER A 40 -10.98 3.52 23.24
CA SER A 40 -12.35 3.45 22.73
C SER A 40 -12.81 4.75 22.08
N ALA A 41 -12.36 5.90 22.61
CA ALA A 41 -12.62 7.21 22.02
C ALA A 41 -11.91 7.36 20.65
N ASN A 42 -10.65 6.94 20.55
CA ASN A 42 -9.91 6.94 19.30
C ASN A 42 -10.55 6.01 18.26
N ASP A 43 -10.89 4.77 18.66
CA ASP A 43 -11.55 3.81 17.78
C ASP A 43 -12.89 4.35 17.24
N SER A 44 -13.67 5.05 18.09
CA SER A 44 -14.94 5.68 17.68
C SER A 44 -14.72 6.85 16.72
N TYR A 45 -13.69 7.66 16.95
CA TYR A 45 -13.29 8.75 16.06
C TYR A 45 -12.84 8.22 14.71
N GLU A 46 -11.92 7.24 14.68
CA GLU A 46 -11.43 6.62 13.46
C GLU A 46 -12.55 5.96 12.66
N LYS A 47 -13.49 5.31 13.36
CA LYS A 47 -14.69 4.75 12.74
C LYS A 47 -15.54 5.82 12.08
N THR A 48 -15.86 6.89 12.80
CA THR A 48 -16.65 8.02 12.26
C THR A 48 -15.94 8.66 11.05
N LEU A 49 -14.62 8.83 11.15
CA LEU A 49 -13.79 9.37 10.07
C LEU A 49 -13.80 8.48 8.83
N HIS A 50 -13.73 7.16 9.02
CA HIS A 50 -13.81 6.18 7.94
C HIS A 50 -15.19 6.20 7.29
N GLU A 51 -16.25 6.04 8.08
CA GLU A 51 -17.63 6.00 7.62
C GLU A 51 -18.03 7.26 6.85
N ALA A 52 -17.61 8.44 7.32
CA ALA A 52 -17.87 9.71 6.64
C ALA A 52 -17.13 9.86 5.29
N ARG A 53 -16.10 9.05 5.04
CA ARG A 53 -15.27 9.07 3.82
C ARG A 53 -15.44 7.83 2.96
N GLU A 54 -16.25 6.89 3.41
CA GLU A 54 -16.52 5.65 2.72
C GLU A 54 -17.53 5.88 1.59
N GLY A 55 -17.41 5.14 0.50
CA GLY A 55 -18.30 5.25 -0.65
C GLY A 55 -17.91 6.33 -1.65
N PHE A 56 -18.88 6.71 -2.48
CA PHE A 56 -18.73 7.67 -3.56
C PHE A 56 -19.57 8.90 -3.25
N ASN A 57 -18.97 10.08 -3.33
CA ASN A 57 -19.71 11.34 -3.23
C ASN A 57 -20.37 11.66 -4.59
N ILE A 58 -21.38 10.86 -4.94
CA ILE A 58 -22.13 10.92 -6.20
C ILE A 58 -23.60 10.66 -5.86
N SER A 59 -24.52 11.43 -6.43
CA SER A 59 -25.96 11.21 -6.27
C SER A 59 -26.46 10.01 -7.09
N ASP A 60 -27.60 9.43 -6.71
CA ASP A 60 -28.17 8.30 -7.45
C ASP A 60 -28.49 8.64 -8.92
N ALA A 61 -28.89 9.89 -9.18
CA ALA A 61 -29.15 10.38 -10.54
C ALA A 61 -27.87 10.46 -11.38
N GLU A 62 -26.81 11.07 -10.84
CA GLU A 62 -25.51 11.12 -11.52
C GLU A 62 -24.94 9.71 -11.75
N LEU A 63 -25.13 8.81 -10.80
CA LEU A 63 -24.71 7.43 -10.93
C LEU A 63 -25.47 6.73 -12.07
N ALA A 64 -26.78 6.93 -12.16
CA ALA A 64 -27.60 6.40 -13.23
C ALA A 64 -27.18 6.94 -14.61
N ASP A 65 -26.84 8.23 -14.71
CA ASP A 65 -26.34 8.84 -15.94
C ASP A 65 -24.99 8.22 -16.35
N ILE A 66 -24.05 8.08 -15.41
CA ILE A 66 -22.76 7.43 -15.64
C ILE A 66 -22.97 5.97 -16.08
N ASP A 67 -23.85 5.24 -15.42
CA ASP A 67 -24.11 3.83 -15.72
C ASP A 67 -24.75 3.66 -17.10
N SER A 68 -25.77 4.46 -17.41
CA SER A 68 -26.44 4.46 -18.72
C SER A 68 -25.48 4.77 -19.87
N PHE A 69 -24.46 5.61 -19.63
CA PHE A 69 -23.44 5.94 -20.62
C PHE A 69 -22.39 4.84 -20.79
N PHE A 70 -21.80 4.35 -19.68
CA PHE A 70 -20.66 3.42 -19.75
C PHE A 70 -21.09 1.95 -19.93
N SER A 71 -22.14 1.50 -19.24
CA SER A 71 -22.46 0.07 -19.18
C SER A 71 -22.81 -0.57 -20.52
N PRO A 72 -23.63 0.06 -21.40
CA PRO A 72 -23.91 -0.48 -22.73
C PRO A 72 -22.64 -0.64 -23.59
N LEU A 73 -21.76 0.37 -23.58
CA LEU A 73 -20.53 0.38 -24.37
C LEU A 73 -19.50 -0.63 -23.88
N ILE A 74 -19.38 -0.80 -22.57
CA ILE A 74 -18.50 -1.81 -21.97
C ILE A 74 -19.01 -3.22 -22.29
N LYS A 75 -20.33 -3.46 -22.22
CA LYS A 75 -20.94 -4.74 -22.60
C LYS A 75 -20.79 -5.07 -24.09
N GLN A 76 -20.64 -4.06 -24.96
CA GLN A 76 -20.23 -4.23 -26.37
C GLN A 76 -18.74 -4.56 -26.54
N GLY A 77 -17.97 -4.69 -25.45
CA GLY A 77 -16.56 -5.06 -25.46
C GLY A 77 -15.60 -3.87 -25.62
N GLN A 78 -16.09 -2.62 -25.52
CA GLN A 78 -15.21 -1.45 -25.57
C GLN A 78 -14.44 -1.28 -24.25
N SER A 79 -13.18 -0.87 -24.35
CA SER A 79 -12.42 -0.50 -23.15
C SER A 79 -12.79 0.91 -22.67
N LEU A 80 -12.73 1.15 -21.35
CA LEU A 80 -12.94 2.49 -20.76
C LEU A 80 -12.12 3.59 -21.46
N TYR A 81 -10.84 3.30 -21.75
CA TYR A 81 -9.97 4.25 -22.45
C TYR A 81 -10.51 4.60 -23.85
N HIS A 82 -11.01 3.61 -24.59
CA HIS A 82 -11.58 3.80 -25.92
C HIS A 82 -12.86 4.65 -25.87
N ILE A 83 -13.78 4.31 -24.95
CA ILE A 83 -15.03 5.05 -24.73
C ILE A 83 -14.73 6.53 -24.46
N ILE A 84 -13.84 6.80 -23.51
CA ILE A 84 -13.51 8.17 -23.09
C ILE A 84 -12.79 8.93 -24.19
N ARG A 85 -11.87 8.28 -24.91
CA ARG A 85 -11.12 8.93 -25.99
C ARG A 85 -12.00 9.33 -27.17
N ASN A 86 -13.04 8.56 -27.48
CA ASN A 86 -13.92 8.84 -28.60
C ASN A 86 -15.09 9.77 -28.26
N ASN A 87 -15.43 9.92 -26.98
CA ASN A 87 -16.58 10.70 -26.52
C ASN A 87 -16.17 11.83 -25.57
N ARG A 88 -15.02 12.47 -25.80
CA ARG A 88 -14.43 13.42 -24.84
C ARG A 88 -15.37 14.55 -24.40
N ASP A 89 -16.24 14.99 -25.29
CA ASP A 89 -17.15 16.12 -25.04
C ASP A 89 -18.43 15.71 -24.29
N THR A 90 -18.79 14.41 -24.30
CA THR A 90 -20.05 13.88 -23.73
C THR A 90 -19.83 12.95 -22.54
N VAL A 91 -18.59 12.61 -22.22
CA VAL A 91 -18.25 11.73 -21.10
C VAL A 91 -18.64 12.37 -19.76
N PRO A 92 -19.43 11.69 -18.92
CA PRO A 92 -19.96 12.28 -17.69
C PRO A 92 -18.93 12.36 -16.55
N CYS A 93 -17.82 11.61 -16.62
CA CYS A 93 -16.82 11.60 -15.55
C CYS A 93 -15.40 11.24 -16.02
N SER A 94 -14.41 11.52 -15.19
CA SER A 94 -13.01 11.20 -15.49
C SER A 94 -12.72 9.70 -15.56
N GLU A 95 -11.67 9.30 -16.30
CA GLU A 95 -11.28 7.88 -16.44
C GLU A 95 -11.03 7.19 -15.09
N SER A 96 -10.42 7.91 -14.14
CA SER A 96 -10.18 7.38 -12.79
C SER A 96 -11.50 7.09 -12.05
N THR A 97 -12.51 7.95 -12.22
CA THR A 97 -13.83 7.79 -11.60
C THR A 97 -14.59 6.63 -12.23
N ALA A 98 -14.67 6.57 -13.56
CA ALA A 98 -15.29 5.46 -14.28
C ALA A 98 -14.64 4.11 -13.91
N ARG A 99 -13.30 4.06 -13.82
CA ARG A 99 -12.58 2.85 -13.37
C ARG A 99 -12.93 2.45 -11.94
N ARG A 100 -12.99 3.41 -11.00
CA ARG A 100 -13.34 3.12 -9.61
C ARG A 100 -14.75 2.56 -9.49
N LEU A 101 -15.73 3.19 -10.13
CA LEU A 101 -17.14 2.76 -10.11
C LEU A 101 -17.34 1.38 -10.73
N LEU A 102 -16.65 1.10 -11.84
CA LEU A 102 -16.70 -0.22 -12.48
C LEU A 102 -16.06 -1.31 -11.60
N LEU A 103 -14.92 -1.01 -10.97
CA LEU A 103 -14.20 -1.98 -10.14
C LEU A 103 -14.83 -2.18 -8.76
N SER A 104 -15.56 -1.20 -8.23
CA SER A 104 -16.40 -1.36 -7.03
C SER A 104 -17.66 -2.18 -7.30
N GLY A 105 -18.02 -2.40 -8.58
CA GLY A 105 -19.18 -3.21 -8.97
C GLY A 105 -20.52 -2.49 -8.78
N ILE A 106 -20.50 -1.15 -8.75
CA ILE A 106 -21.70 -0.32 -8.62
C ILE A 106 -22.40 -0.16 -9.97
N LEU A 107 -21.64 -0.13 -11.07
CA LEU A 107 -22.17 -0.11 -12.42
C LEU A 107 -22.77 -1.47 -12.81
N GLU A 108 -23.71 -1.46 -13.75
CA GLU A 108 -24.31 -2.68 -14.28
C GLU A 108 -23.29 -3.53 -15.07
N ALA A 109 -22.40 -2.87 -15.82
CA ALA A 109 -21.24 -3.52 -16.41
C ALA A 109 -20.22 -3.90 -15.33
N ARG A 110 -19.52 -5.01 -15.55
CA ARG A 110 -18.56 -5.57 -14.61
C ARG A 110 -17.19 -5.69 -15.25
N LYS A 111 -16.18 -5.92 -14.41
CA LYS A 111 -14.81 -6.19 -14.85
C LYS A 111 -14.71 -7.33 -15.88
N ILE A 112 -15.62 -8.30 -15.83
CA ILE A 112 -15.69 -9.42 -16.78
C ILE A 112 -16.01 -8.98 -18.21
N ASP A 113 -16.72 -7.87 -18.37
CA ASP A 113 -17.15 -7.33 -19.65
C ASP A 113 -16.03 -6.54 -20.33
N LEU A 114 -15.00 -6.11 -19.57
CA LEU A 114 -13.87 -5.39 -20.13
C LEU A 114 -12.99 -6.30 -21.00
N PRO A 115 -12.52 -5.79 -22.15
CA PRO A 115 -11.68 -6.54 -23.06
C PRO A 115 -10.36 -6.92 -22.39
N ARG A 116 -10.07 -8.23 -22.35
CA ARG A 116 -8.83 -8.83 -21.84
C ARG A 116 -8.55 -8.62 -20.34
N ALA A 117 -9.44 -7.97 -19.59
CA ALA A 117 -9.23 -7.67 -18.16
C ALA A 117 -9.15 -8.93 -17.28
N VAL A 118 -9.88 -9.98 -17.66
CA VAL A 118 -9.89 -11.28 -16.96
C VAL A 118 -8.92 -12.29 -17.60
N ARG A 119 -8.54 -12.09 -18.86
CA ARG A 119 -7.61 -13.00 -19.57
C ARG A 119 -6.17 -12.89 -19.07
N PHE A 120 -5.71 -11.68 -18.77
CA PHE A 120 -4.34 -11.46 -18.34
C PHE A 120 -4.19 -11.65 -16.83
N LYS A 121 -3.25 -12.51 -16.43
CA LYS A 121 -2.81 -12.61 -15.04
C LYS A 121 -2.21 -11.27 -14.59
N LYS A 122 -2.51 -10.85 -13.36
CA LYS A 122 -1.84 -9.69 -12.73
C LYS A 122 -0.34 -9.89 -12.84
N ARG A 123 0.36 -8.95 -13.49
CA ARG A 123 1.82 -9.00 -13.61
C ARG A 123 2.40 -9.06 -12.19
N LYS A 124 3.34 -9.97 -11.96
CA LYS A 124 4.14 -9.94 -10.73
C LYS A 124 4.77 -8.55 -10.69
N GLY A 125 4.55 -7.80 -9.61
CA GLY A 125 5.19 -6.50 -9.43
C GLY A 125 6.69 -6.66 -9.62
N LYS A 126 7.36 -5.60 -10.10
CA LYS A 126 8.83 -5.59 -10.04
C LYS A 126 9.19 -5.92 -8.60
N ARG A 127 10.04 -6.93 -8.39
CA ARG A 127 10.66 -7.13 -7.08
C ARG A 127 11.27 -5.78 -6.73
N ASN A 128 11.08 -5.32 -5.49
CA ASN A 128 11.85 -4.19 -4.99
C ASN A 128 13.31 -4.58 -5.21
N ASN A 129 13.93 -4.03 -6.25
CA ASN A 129 15.36 -4.12 -6.40
C ASN A 129 15.88 -3.45 -5.13
N MET A 130 16.51 -4.22 -4.25
CA MET A 130 17.17 -3.69 -3.06
C MET A 130 18.01 -2.53 -3.56
N LYS A 131 17.66 -1.30 -3.18
CA LYS A 131 18.36 -0.11 -3.65
C LYS A 131 19.68 -0.12 -2.89
N VAL A 132 20.72 -0.71 -3.50
CA VAL A 132 22.05 -0.73 -2.89
C VAL A 132 22.46 0.71 -2.63
N ASP A 133 22.75 1.04 -1.37
CA ASP A 133 23.19 2.38 -0.99
C ASP A 133 24.49 2.71 -1.72
N LYS A 134 24.53 3.83 -2.44
CA LYS A 134 25.70 4.25 -3.22
C LYS A 134 26.91 4.53 -2.32
N LYS A 135 26.68 4.83 -1.04
CA LYS A 135 27.76 4.99 -0.04
C LYS A 135 28.59 3.74 0.18
N CYS A 136 28.11 2.56 -0.22
CA CYS A 136 28.91 1.32 -0.12
C CYS A 136 30.21 1.34 -0.94
N ARG A 137 30.39 2.34 -1.82
CA ARG A 137 31.60 2.54 -2.64
C ARG A 137 32.62 3.49 -2.00
N GLU A 138 32.26 4.24 -0.97
CA GLU A 138 33.19 5.13 -0.26
C GLU A 138 34.31 4.29 0.37
N GLY A 139 35.58 4.62 0.06
CA GLY A 139 36.74 3.84 0.50
C GLY A 139 36.94 2.48 -0.17
N ARG A 140 36.19 2.19 -1.24
CA ARG A 140 36.31 0.95 -2.04
C ARG A 140 36.55 1.23 -3.52
N THR A 141 37.16 2.37 -3.84
CA THR A 141 37.54 2.71 -5.21
C THR A 141 38.86 2.05 -5.59
N TYR A 142 39.15 2.01 -6.89
CA TYR A 142 40.44 1.50 -7.37
C TYR A 142 41.62 2.32 -6.83
N ASN A 143 41.45 3.64 -6.68
CA ASN A 143 42.47 4.49 -6.08
C ASN A 143 42.72 4.14 -4.61
N ASP A 144 41.65 3.86 -3.85
CA ASP A 144 41.78 3.40 -2.46
C ASP A 144 42.55 2.07 -2.39
N PHE A 145 42.29 1.16 -3.33
CA PHE A 145 43.04 -0.09 -3.46
C PHE A 145 44.53 0.14 -3.76
N LEU A 146 44.87 1.03 -4.71
CA LEU A 146 46.26 1.36 -5.02
C LEU A 146 46.99 1.92 -3.80
N SER A 147 46.38 2.91 -3.12
CA SER A 147 46.95 3.50 -1.90
C SER A 147 47.08 2.50 -0.74
N PHE A 148 46.18 1.50 -0.66
CA PHE A 148 46.27 0.43 0.32
C PHE A 148 47.39 -0.56 -0.03
N SER A 149 47.51 -0.94 -1.30
CA SER A 149 48.52 -1.88 -1.79
C SER A 149 49.94 -1.35 -1.60
N GLU A 150 50.17 -0.03 -1.77
CA GLU A 150 51.46 0.59 -1.52
C GLU A 150 51.91 0.49 -0.05
N LYS A 151 50.95 0.54 0.88
CA LYS A 151 51.23 0.45 2.33
C LYS A 151 51.43 -0.99 2.82
N HIS A 152 51.01 -1.98 2.03
CA HIS A 152 51.02 -3.39 2.39
C HIS A 152 51.59 -4.26 1.25
N PRO A 153 52.92 -4.20 1.00
CA PRO A 153 53.55 -4.89 -0.13
C PRO A 153 53.46 -6.42 -0.06
N ASP A 154 53.37 -7.00 1.14
CA ASP A 154 53.30 -8.45 1.33
C ASP A 154 51.87 -9.03 1.21
N MET A 155 50.88 -8.19 0.87
CA MET A 155 49.49 -8.61 0.78
C MET A 155 49.25 -9.47 -0.48
N LEU A 156 48.58 -10.61 -0.29
CA LEU A 156 48.16 -11.46 -1.39
C LEU A 156 46.94 -10.86 -2.11
N ILE A 157 47.17 -10.38 -3.33
CA ILE A 157 46.11 -9.79 -4.15
C ILE A 157 45.44 -10.90 -4.97
N THR A 158 44.13 -11.03 -4.77
CA THR A 158 43.27 -11.94 -5.53
C THR A 158 42.24 -11.14 -6.30
N GLU A 159 42.13 -11.39 -7.60
CA GLU A 159 41.15 -10.76 -8.47
C GLU A 159 40.04 -11.76 -8.80
N ILE A 160 38.78 -11.33 -8.75
CA ILE A 160 37.61 -12.17 -8.99
C ILE A 160 36.79 -11.52 -10.10
N ASP A 161 36.47 -12.29 -11.14
CA ASP A 161 35.63 -11.83 -12.25
C ASP A 161 34.60 -12.89 -12.65
N SER A 162 33.61 -12.50 -13.46
CA SER A 162 32.58 -13.40 -13.98
C SER A 162 32.58 -13.39 -15.50
N VAL A 163 33.01 -14.50 -16.10
CA VAL A 163 32.95 -14.69 -17.56
C VAL A 163 31.53 -15.10 -17.93
N VAL A 164 30.79 -14.15 -18.52
CA VAL A 164 29.42 -14.37 -18.99
C VAL A 164 29.46 -14.86 -20.43
N GLY A 165 28.85 -16.01 -20.70
CA GLY A 165 28.66 -16.51 -22.06
C GLY A 165 27.54 -15.75 -22.78
N THR A 166 26.43 -16.43 -23.08
CA THR A 166 25.24 -15.77 -23.64
C THR A 166 24.44 -15.04 -22.56
N THR A 167 23.77 -13.95 -22.92
CA THR A 167 22.91 -13.20 -22.00
C THR A 167 21.82 -14.11 -21.42
N GLY A 168 21.86 -14.34 -20.10
CA GLY A 168 20.94 -15.25 -19.39
C GLY A 168 21.34 -16.74 -19.46
N GLY A 169 22.53 -17.04 -19.99
CA GLY A 169 23.08 -18.39 -20.09
C GLY A 169 24.06 -18.74 -18.97
N LYS A 170 25.02 -19.63 -19.28
CA LYS A 170 26.06 -20.09 -18.35
C LYS A 170 27.06 -18.97 -18.03
N VAL A 171 27.54 -18.97 -16.80
CA VAL A 171 28.56 -18.05 -16.28
C VAL A 171 29.65 -18.88 -15.63
N LEU A 172 30.91 -18.46 -15.79
CA LEU A 172 32.05 -19.01 -15.06
C LEU A 172 32.59 -17.95 -14.09
N LEU A 173 32.84 -18.35 -12.85
CA LEU A 173 33.54 -17.53 -11.87
C LEU A 173 35.04 -17.74 -12.04
N THR A 174 35.79 -16.67 -12.32
CA THR A 174 37.25 -16.73 -12.38
C THR A 174 37.86 -16.10 -11.13
N VAL A 175 38.88 -16.75 -10.57
CA VAL A 175 39.64 -16.27 -9.41
C VAL A 175 41.12 -16.34 -9.75
N ILE A 176 41.78 -15.18 -9.83
CA ILE A 176 43.19 -15.03 -10.19
C ILE A 176 44.01 -14.69 -8.95
N LEU A 177 45.01 -15.52 -8.67
CA LEU A 177 46.05 -15.26 -7.67
C LEU A 177 47.23 -14.57 -8.34
N ARG A 178 47.39 -13.26 -8.13
CA ARG A 178 48.40 -12.45 -8.85
C ARG A 178 49.84 -12.79 -8.51
N ASN A 179 50.08 -13.32 -7.32
CA ASN A 179 51.40 -13.70 -6.85
C ASN A 179 52.01 -14.87 -7.65
N CYS A 180 51.17 -15.78 -8.15
CA CYS A 180 51.62 -16.96 -8.91
C CYS A 180 51.04 -17.03 -10.32
N ASN A 181 50.30 -16.00 -10.76
CA ASN A 181 49.60 -15.97 -12.05
C ASN A 181 48.72 -17.20 -12.29
N PHE A 182 48.12 -17.71 -11.23
CA PHE A 182 47.29 -18.91 -11.27
C PHE A 182 45.81 -18.52 -11.26
N MET A 183 45.04 -19.07 -12.21
CA MET A 183 43.60 -18.81 -12.35
C MET A 183 42.79 -20.08 -12.11
N LEU A 184 41.81 -19.98 -11.21
CA LEU A 184 40.77 -20.99 -11.01
C LEU A 184 39.50 -20.54 -11.74
N ALA A 185 38.80 -21.47 -12.38
CA ALA A 185 37.52 -21.23 -13.05
C ALA A 185 36.49 -22.27 -12.59
N PHE A 186 35.32 -21.81 -12.15
CA PHE A 186 34.21 -22.62 -11.64
C PHE A 186 32.92 -22.34 -12.42
#